data_AF-A0A2V7YMJ5-F1
#
_entry.id   AF-A0A2V7YMJ5-F1
#
_cell.length_a   1.000
_cell.length_b   1.000
_cell.length_c   1.000
_cell.angle_alpha   90.00
_cell.angle_beta   90.00
_cell.angle_gamma   90.00
#
_symmetry.space_group_name_H-M   'P 1'
#
loop_
_entity.id
_entity.type
_entity.pdbx_description
1 polymer ?
#
loop_
_entity_poly.entity_id
_entity_poly.type
_entity_poly.pdbx_seq_one_letter_code
_entity_poly.pdbx_strand_id
1 'polypeptide(L)'
;MMRTSNRLFATFAILAVATACSHHQDLRKPSGQDNFGVQMARMNLWREALFRFQRAVEINPSDAMAHNNLAVAYEANGDFEKARKEYLEALKLDRSNQYIQKNYSRFVEFLSRNRKRQQKETRTASTSPAAPIAAAPQTSGTAVPAAADASQPAPPPIAPSPVTPPPTTQTAAPPPPVPPQPTPPGGGR
;
A
#
# COMPACT_ATOMS: atom_id res chain seq x y z
N MET A 1 9.43 -44.70 -40.80
CA MET A 1 8.45 -43.64 -40.46
C MET A 1 8.59 -43.22 -38.99
N MET A 2 9.54 -42.34 -38.59
CA MET A 2 9.61 -41.77 -37.22
C MET A 2 10.38 -40.44 -37.17
N ARG A 3 9.91 -39.37 -37.85
CA ARG A 3 10.54 -38.02 -37.77
C ARG A 3 9.58 -36.87 -37.40
N THR A 4 8.30 -37.15 -37.16
CA THR A 4 7.27 -36.12 -36.90
C THR A 4 7.00 -35.84 -35.42
N SER A 5 7.44 -36.72 -34.49
CA SER A 5 7.10 -36.60 -33.07
C SER A 5 7.82 -35.43 -32.36
N ASN A 6 9.11 -35.21 -32.64
CA ASN A 6 9.88 -34.14 -31.96
C ASN A 6 9.45 -32.72 -32.31
N ARG A 7 8.81 -32.50 -33.49
CA ARG A 7 8.37 -31.16 -33.89
C ARG A 7 7.09 -30.73 -33.18
N LEU A 8 6.18 -31.67 -32.90
CA LEU A 8 4.93 -31.38 -32.15
C LEU A 8 5.23 -31.01 -30.69
N PHE A 9 6.12 -31.74 -30.02
CA PHE A 9 6.49 -31.43 -28.63
C PHE A 9 7.18 -30.07 -28.50
N ALA A 10 8.05 -29.72 -29.45
CA ALA A 10 8.72 -28.41 -29.46
C ALA A 10 7.72 -27.25 -29.64
N THR A 11 6.70 -27.39 -30.50
CA THR A 11 5.68 -26.35 -30.70
C THR A 11 4.73 -26.22 -29.51
N PHE A 12 4.37 -27.32 -28.84
CA PHE A 12 3.56 -27.28 -27.62
C PHE A 12 4.31 -26.61 -26.46
N ALA A 13 5.62 -26.86 -26.33
CA ALA A 13 6.45 -26.21 -25.30
C ALA A 13 6.54 -24.68 -25.52
N ILE A 14 6.72 -24.24 -26.77
CA ILE A 14 6.78 -22.80 -27.10
C ILE A 14 5.43 -22.11 -26.85
N LEU A 15 4.30 -22.77 -27.19
CA LEU A 15 2.96 -22.23 -26.96
C LEU A 15 2.63 -22.14 -25.45
N ALA A 16 3.04 -23.12 -24.65
CA ALA A 16 2.87 -23.09 -23.20
C ALA A 16 3.67 -21.96 -22.54
N VAL A 17 4.92 -21.74 -22.97
CA VAL A 17 5.76 -20.63 -22.48
C VAL A 17 5.18 -19.26 -22.88
N ALA A 18 4.68 -19.11 -24.12
CA ALA A 18 4.05 -17.87 -24.57
C ALA A 18 2.78 -17.54 -23.77
N THR A 19 1.98 -18.55 -23.41
CA THR A 19 0.75 -18.36 -22.63
C THR A 19 1.05 -17.98 -21.16
N ALA A 20 2.14 -18.51 -20.60
CA ALA A 20 2.63 -18.13 -19.27
C ALA A 20 3.17 -16.68 -19.23
N CYS A 21 3.79 -16.19 -20.31
CA CYS A 21 4.22 -14.79 -20.40
C CYS A 21 3.04 -13.80 -20.47
N SER A 22 1.92 -14.20 -21.08
CA SER A 22 0.72 -13.36 -21.21
C SER A 22 -0.02 -13.18 -19.88
N HIS A 23 -0.01 -14.19 -18.99
CA HIS A 23 -0.65 -14.10 -17.68
C HIS A 23 0.14 -13.24 -16.66
N HIS A 24 1.42 -13.00 -16.91
CA HIS A 24 2.28 -12.21 -16.01
C HIS A 24 2.22 -10.69 -16.30
N GLN A 25 1.52 -10.26 -17.34
CA GLN A 25 1.39 -8.85 -17.72
C GLN A 25 0.43 -8.05 -16.81
N ASP A 26 -0.50 -8.71 -16.11
CA ASP A 26 -1.48 -8.01 -15.27
C ASP A 26 -0.90 -7.48 -13.96
N LEU A 27 0.19 -8.08 -13.46
CA LEU A 27 0.91 -7.59 -12.27
C LEU A 27 1.72 -6.31 -12.56
N ARG A 28 1.88 -5.88 -13.81
CA ARG A 28 2.62 -4.66 -14.17
C ARG A 28 1.76 -3.40 -14.29
N LYS A 29 0.43 -3.53 -14.21
CA LYS A 29 -0.46 -2.36 -14.19
C LYS A 29 -0.50 -1.78 -12.76
N PRO A 30 -0.70 -0.46 -12.59
CA PRO A 30 -0.84 0.16 -11.27
C PRO A 30 -1.88 -0.56 -10.40
N SER A 31 -3.04 -0.88 -10.99
CA SER A 31 -4.13 -1.61 -10.34
C SER A 31 -3.74 -3.03 -9.89
N GLY A 32 -2.84 -3.70 -10.60
CA GLY A 32 -2.32 -5.02 -10.24
C GLY A 32 -1.37 -4.97 -9.03
N GLN A 33 -0.49 -3.96 -8.98
CA GLN A 33 0.41 -3.75 -7.84
C GLN A 33 -0.36 -3.27 -6.61
N ASP A 34 -1.35 -2.38 -6.77
CA ASP A 34 -2.21 -1.91 -5.67
C ASP A 34 -3.03 -3.05 -5.06
N ASN A 35 -3.69 -3.88 -5.89
CA ASN A 35 -4.48 -5.01 -5.38
C ASN A 35 -3.61 -6.04 -4.65
N PHE A 36 -2.38 -6.25 -5.11
CA PHE A 36 -1.43 -7.11 -4.41
C PHE A 36 -0.96 -6.47 -3.11
N GLY A 37 -0.61 -5.18 -3.12
CA GLY A 37 -0.22 -4.45 -1.91
C GLY A 37 -1.30 -4.46 -0.83
N VAL A 38 -2.58 -4.32 -1.22
CA VAL A 38 -3.73 -4.43 -0.32
C VAL A 38 -3.83 -5.84 0.28
N GLN A 39 -3.63 -6.89 -0.51
CA GLN A 39 -3.63 -8.27 0.00
C GLN A 39 -2.50 -8.50 1.02
N MET A 40 -1.30 -8.00 0.75
CA MET A 40 -0.17 -8.12 1.68
C MET A 40 -0.40 -7.31 2.96
N ALA A 41 -1.01 -6.12 2.87
CA ALA A 41 -1.41 -5.33 4.02
C ALA A 41 -2.44 -6.07 4.89
N ARG A 42 -3.42 -6.75 4.27
CA ARG A 42 -4.37 -7.61 4.99
C ARG A 42 -3.70 -8.79 5.69
N MET A 43 -2.59 -9.28 5.15
CA MET A 43 -1.75 -10.32 5.75
C MET A 43 -0.73 -9.78 6.76
N ASN A 44 -0.77 -8.47 7.07
CA ASN A 44 0.16 -7.80 7.97
C ASN A 44 1.63 -7.82 7.47
N LEU A 45 1.82 -8.03 6.17
CA LEU A 45 3.12 -8.10 5.50
C LEU A 45 3.49 -6.72 4.94
N TRP A 46 3.69 -5.76 5.84
CA TRP A 46 3.85 -4.34 5.52
C TRP A 46 5.06 -4.02 4.65
N ARG A 47 6.17 -4.76 4.79
CA ARG A 47 7.35 -4.58 3.91
C ARG A 47 7.06 -4.91 2.45
N GLU A 48 6.32 -5.99 2.20
CA GLU A 48 5.94 -6.34 0.83
C GLU A 48 4.88 -5.37 0.31
N ALA A 49 3.89 -5.01 1.13
CA ALA A 49 2.89 -4.00 0.75
C ALA A 49 3.55 -2.67 0.34
N LEU A 50 4.55 -2.22 1.12
CA LEU A 50 5.33 -1.02 0.83
C LEU A 50 6.02 -1.10 -0.53
N PHE A 51 6.72 -2.21 -0.83
CA PHE A 51 7.38 -2.41 -2.11
C PHE A 51 6.39 -2.32 -3.28
N ARG A 52 5.19 -2.88 -3.11
CA ARG A 52 4.16 -2.94 -4.14
C ARG A 52 3.54 -1.58 -4.41
N PHE A 53 3.22 -0.83 -3.35
CA PHE A 53 2.70 0.52 -3.50
C PHE A 53 3.75 1.50 -4.03
N GLN A 54 5.03 1.33 -3.69
CA GLN A 54 6.11 2.11 -4.34
C GLN A 54 6.12 1.87 -5.85
N ARG A 55 6.00 0.62 -6.28
CA ARG A 55 5.91 0.30 -7.72
C ARG A 55 4.66 0.87 -8.36
N ALA A 56 3.51 0.84 -7.68
CA ALA A 56 2.28 1.45 -8.19
C ALA A 56 2.46 2.96 -8.46
N VAL A 57 3.08 3.68 -7.51
CA VAL A 57 3.41 5.11 -7.66
C VAL A 57 4.46 5.36 -8.75
N GLU A 58 5.47 4.49 -8.88
CA GLU A 58 6.47 4.60 -9.97
C GLU A 58 5.82 4.44 -11.36
N ILE A 59 4.83 3.54 -11.49
CA ILE A 59 4.15 3.30 -12.76
C ILE A 59 3.15 4.42 -13.07
N ASN A 60 2.41 4.90 -12.07
CA ASN A 60 1.50 6.04 -12.22
C ASN A 60 1.67 7.07 -11.08
N PRO A 61 2.56 8.06 -11.27
CA PRO A 61 2.79 9.11 -10.26
C PRO A 61 1.61 10.07 -10.07
N SER A 62 0.58 9.98 -10.91
CA SER A 62 -0.63 10.83 -10.80
C SER A 62 -1.80 10.11 -10.12
N ASP A 63 -1.59 8.87 -9.67
CA ASP A 63 -2.62 8.09 -8.99
C ASP A 63 -2.73 8.48 -7.50
N ALA A 64 -3.76 9.26 -7.19
CA ALA A 64 -4.05 9.69 -5.82
C ALA A 64 -4.26 8.50 -4.87
N MET A 65 -4.82 7.38 -5.35
CA MET A 65 -5.07 6.20 -4.53
C MET A 65 -3.79 5.43 -4.25
N ALA A 66 -2.89 5.31 -5.23
CA ALA A 66 -1.58 4.68 -5.03
C ALA A 66 -0.75 5.44 -3.99
N HIS A 67 -0.73 6.78 -4.05
CA HIS A 67 -0.11 7.62 -3.01
C HIS A 67 -0.76 7.43 -1.64
N ASN A 68 -2.10 7.35 -1.56
CA ASN A 68 -2.80 7.05 -0.30
C ASN A 68 -2.42 5.67 0.26
N ASN A 69 -2.35 4.65 -0.59
CA ASN A 69 -2.01 3.28 -0.16
C ASN A 69 -0.55 3.19 0.32
N LEU A 70 0.37 3.88 -0.36
CA LEU A 70 1.75 4.00 0.05
C LEU A 70 1.87 4.72 1.41
N ALA A 71 1.07 5.76 1.64
CA ALA A 71 1.01 6.48 2.90
C ALA A 71 0.58 5.56 4.06
N VAL A 72 -0.48 4.76 3.86
CA VAL A 72 -0.96 3.78 4.85
C VAL A 72 0.11 2.72 5.16
N ALA A 73 0.84 2.26 4.14
CA ALA A 73 1.93 1.29 4.36
C ALA A 73 3.11 1.90 5.14
N TYR A 74 3.47 3.17 4.88
CA TYR A 74 4.48 3.87 5.70
C TYR A 74 4.00 4.09 7.14
N GLU A 75 2.72 4.42 7.34
CA GLU A 75 2.12 4.55 8.67
C GLU A 75 2.25 3.25 9.47
N ALA A 76 1.92 2.12 8.83
CA ALA A 76 2.03 0.80 9.46
C ALA A 76 3.49 0.36 9.69
N ASN A 77 4.43 0.84 8.87
CA ASN A 77 5.86 0.62 9.07
C ASN A 77 6.48 1.58 10.12
N GLY A 78 5.72 2.56 10.62
CA GLY A 78 6.19 3.55 11.59
C GLY A 78 6.91 4.76 10.99
N ASP A 79 7.04 4.84 9.66
CA ASP A 79 7.69 5.92 8.94
C ASP A 79 6.74 7.13 8.77
N PHE A 80 6.35 7.77 9.88
CA PHE A 80 5.29 8.79 9.88
C PHE A 80 5.59 10.02 8.99
N GLU A 81 6.85 10.42 8.85
CA GLU A 81 7.21 11.53 7.96
C GLU A 81 6.95 11.21 6.48
N LYS A 82 7.29 9.98 6.06
CA LYS A 82 7.01 9.52 4.69
C LYS A 82 5.52 9.35 4.48
N ALA A 83 4.80 8.77 5.44
CA ALA A 83 3.34 8.65 5.40
C ALA A 83 2.68 10.02 5.19
N ARG A 84 3.10 11.04 5.94
CA ARG A 84 2.57 12.41 5.82
C ARG A 84 2.79 12.97 4.42
N LYS A 85 3.99 12.80 3.85
CA LYS A 85 4.31 13.29 2.51
C LYS A 85 3.38 12.67 1.45
N GLU A 86 3.21 11.36 1.49
CA GLU A 86 2.39 10.64 0.51
C GLU A 86 0.91 10.97 0.66
N TYR A 87 0.38 11.13 1.87
CA TYR A 87 -0.99 11.61 2.08
C TYR A 87 -1.22 13.01 1.51
N LEU A 88 -0.24 13.90 1.64
CA LEU A 88 -0.34 15.26 1.10
C LEU A 88 -0.31 15.27 -0.43
N GLU A 89 0.51 14.42 -1.05
CA GLU A 89 0.52 14.29 -2.52
C GLU A 89 -0.81 13.70 -3.02
N ALA A 90 -1.34 12.68 -2.34
CA ALA A 90 -2.65 12.10 -2.64
C ALA A 90 -3.77 13.16 -2.60
N LEU A 91 -3.79 14.02 -1.57
CA LEU A 91 -4.76 15.12 -1.43
C LEU A 91 -4.51 16.28 -2.39
N LYS A 92 -3.31 16.41 -2.93
CA LYS A 92 -3.00 17.39 -3.98
C LYS A 92 -3.52 16.92 -5.33
N LEU A 93 -3.41 15.62 -5.62
CA LEU A 93 -3.90 14.99 -6.84
C LEU A 93 -5.43 14.91 -6.87
N ASP A 94 -6.06 14.49 -5.76
CA ASP A 94 -7.52 14.48 -5.64
C ASP A 94 -7.95 15.01 -4.26
N ARG A 95 -8.13 16.33 -4.20
CA ARG A 95 -8.58 17.03 -2.99
C ARG A 95 -10.02 16.68 -2.61
N SER A 96 -10.85 16.24 -3.55
CA SER A 96 -12.28 15.96 -3.30
C SER A 96 -12.52 14.57 -2.73
N ASN A 97 -11.49 13.71 -2.74
CA ASN A 97 -11.59 12.33 -2.31
C ASN A 97 -11.83 12.21 -0.80
N GLN A 98 -13.07 11.94 -0.42
CA GLN A 98 -13.43 11.78 0.99
C GLN A 98 -12.69 10.61 1.66
N TYR A 99 -12.31 9.58 0.92
CA TYR A 99 -11.58 8.44 1.48
C TYR A 99 -10.17 8.84 1.92
N ILE A 100 -9.44 9.54 1.04
CA ILE A 100 -8.09 10.04 1.32
C ILE A 100 -8.14 11.06 2.48
N GLN A 101 -9.11 11.97 2.47
CA GLN A 101 -9.30 12.93 3.57
C GLN A 101 -9.52 12.23 4.92
N LYS A 102 -10.35 11.19 4.96
CA LYS A 102 -10.61 10.41 6.18
C LYS A 102 -9.35 9.70 6.67
N ASN A 103 -8.57 9.09 5.77
CA ASN A 103 -7.32 8.43 6.11
C ASN A 103 -6.30 9.43 6.69
N TYR A 104 -6.08 10.55 6.00
CA TYR A 104 -5.17 11.58 6.47
C TYR A 104 -5.61 12.20 7.81
N SER A 105 -6.91 12.44 7.98
CA SER A 105 -7.45 12.97 9.25
C SER A 105 -7.17 12.03 10.42
N ARG A 106 -7.41 10.73 10.23
CA ARG A 106 -7.11 9.69 11.24
C ARG A 106 -5.62 9.67 11.58
N PHE A 107 -4.76 9.74 10.57
CA PHE A 107 -3.31 9.77 10.72
C PHE A 107 -2.85 10.99 11.54
N VAL A 108 -3.35 12.19 11.23
CA VAL A 108 -3.01 13.42 11.98
C VAL A 108 -3.50 13.34 13.43
N GLU A 109 -4.68 12.78 13.65
CA GLU A 109 -5.22 12.58 15.00
C GLU A 109 -4.35 11.61 15.81
N PHE A 110 -3.92 10.51 15.19
CA PHE A 110 -2.99 9.55 15.77
C PHE A 110 -1.67 10.23 16.20
N LEU A 111 -1.04 11.01 15.33
CA LEU A 111 0.19 11.74 15.65
C LEU A 111 -0.01 12.74 16.80
N SER A 112 -1.14 13.44 16.80
CA SER A 112 -1.48 14.40 17.85
C SER A 112 -1.65 13.72 19.21
N ARG A 113 -2.30 12.55 19.25
CA ARG A 113 -2.45 11.75 20.46
C ARG A 113 -1.12 11.24 20.99
N ASN A 114 -0.26 10.73 20.11
CA ASN A 114 1.07 10.26 20.51
C ASN A 114 1.94 11.39 21.05
N ARG A 115 1.95 12.56 20.39
CA ARG A 115 2.67 13.73 20.89
C ARG A 115 2.22 14.17 22.29
N LYS A 116 0.90 14.15 22.56
CA LYS A 116 0.36 14.48 23.89
C LYS A 116 0.79 13.48 24.96
N ARG A 117 0.82 12.18 24.64
CA ARG A 117 1.30 11.13 25.56
C ARG A 117 2.76 11.35 25.93
N GLN A 118 3.60 11.55 24.91
CA GLN A 118 5.03 11.83 25.09
C GLN A 118 5.25 13.07 25.98
N GLN A 119 4.54 14.17 25.74
CA GLN A 119 4.64 15.38 26.58
C GLN A 119 4.21 15.14 28.03
N LYS A 120 3.17 14.35 28.25
CA LYS A 120 2.70 14.01 29.60
C LYS A 120 3.74 13.18 30.34
N GLU A 121 4.31 12.18 29.67
CA GLU A 121 5.35 11.30 30.20
C GLU A 121 6.63 12.07 30.55
N THR A 122 7.09 12.94 29.64
CA THR A 122 8.26 13.81 29.92
C THR A 122 8.00 14.77 31.08
N ARG A 123 6.77 15.28 31.21
CA ARG A 123 6.42 16.18 32.32
C ARG A 123 6.40 15.42 33.65
N THR A 124 5.79 14.24 33.70
CA THR A 124 5.77 13.40 34.91
C THR A 124 7.16 12.92 35.33
N ALA A 125 8.03 12.60 34.36
CA ALA A 125 9.41 12.23 34.62
C ALA A 125 10.21 13.42 35.19
N SER A 126 9.96 14.64 34.68
CA SER A 126 10.63 15.86 35.16
C SER A 126 10.09 16.39 36.49
N THR A 127 8.83 16.08 36.86
CA THR A 127 8.20 16.52 38.12
C THR A 127 8.24 15.49 39.23
N SER A 128 8.76 14.28 38.98
CA SER A 128 9.08 13.36 40.07
C SER A 128 10.18 14.00 40.90
N PRO A 129 9.99 14.23 42.22
CA PRO A 129 11.05 14.81 43.04
C PRO A 129 12.22 13.84 42.97
N ALA A 130 13.34 14.28 42.41
CA ALA A 130 14.61 13.59 42.61
C ALA A 130 14.70 13.34 44.12
N ALA A 131 14.77 12.07 44.51
CA ALA A 131 15.06 11.72 45.90
C ALA A 131 16.24 12.59 46.35
N PRO A 132 16.18 13.20 47.54
CA PRO A 132 17.20 14.15 47.96
C PRO A 132 18.55 13.46 47.85
N ILE A 133 19.45 14.11 47.11
CA ILE A 133 20.82 13.67 46.86
C ILE A 133 21.49 13.53 48.23
N ALA A 134 21.49 12.31 48.77
CA ALA A 134 22.37 11.96 49.87
C ALA A 134 23.80 11.94 49.33
N ALA A 135 24.67 12.65 50.04
CA ALA A 135 26.06 12.90 49.69
C ALA A 135 26.85 11.63 49.29
N ALA A 136 27.77 11.81 48.34
CA ALA A 136 28.68 10.82 47.77
C ALA A 136 29.59 10.13 48.81
N PRO A 137 30.29 9.06 48.39
CA PRO A 137 31.72 9.25 48.19
C PRO A 137 32.23 8.77 46.83
N GLN A 138 33.29 9.44 46.38
CA GLN A 138 34.08 9.17 45.17
C GLN A 138 34.66 7.75 45.18
N THR A 139 34.52 7.00 44.08
CA THR A 139 35.56 6.06 43.62
C THR A 139 35.64 6.05 42.09
N SER A 140 36.87 6.22 41.63
CA SER A 140 37.41 6.05 40.28
C SER A 140 37.22 4.63 39.72
N GLY A 141 36.96 4.50 38.42
CA GLY A 141 37.17 3.23 37.72
C GLY A 141 36.40 3.03 36.40
N THR A 142 37.05 3.40 35.30
CA THR A 142 37.02 2.72 33.98
C THR A 142 35.73 2.75 33.14
N ALA A 143 35.90 3.30 31.93
CA ALA A 143 34.94 3.36 30.84
C ALA A 143 34.64 1.99 30.20
N VAL A 144 33.38 1.75 29.83
CA VAL A 144 32.94 0.94 28.69
C VAL A 144 31.65 1.57 28.13
N PRO A 145 31.50 1.81 26.81
CA PRO A 145 30.24 2.28 26.23
C PRO A 145 29.38 1.06 25.88
N ALA A 146 28.24 0.89 26.53
CA ALA A 146 27.30 -0.19 26.23
C ALA A 146 25.95 0.37 25.77
N ALA A 147 25.72 0.21 24.47
CA ALA A 147 24.46 -0.05 23.77
C ALA A 147 23.20 0.73 24.17
N ALA A 148 22.70 1.50 23.20
CA ALA A 148 21.31 1.93 23.12
C ALA A 148 20.37 0.72 23.22
N ASP A 149 19.60 0.66 24.31
CA ASP A 149 18.55 -0.32 24.52
C ASP A 149 17.32 0.09 23.71
N ALA A 150 17.25 -0.43 22.48
CA ALA A 150 16.05 -0.39 21.64
C ALA A 150 15.06 -1.46 22.12
N SER A 151 14.52 -1.30 23.33
CA SER A 151 13.50 -2.18 23.90
C SER A 151 12.21 -1.41 24.19
N GLN A 152 11.57 -0.91 23.13
CA GLN A 152 10.12 -0.76 23.16
C GLN A 152 9.52 -1.68 22.10
N PRO A 153 8.68 -2.66 22.48
CA PRO A 153 8.00 -3.49 21.52
C PRO A 153 7.11 -2.60 20.66
N ALA A 154 7.22 -2.75 19.34
CA ALA A 154 6.35 -2.07 18.40
C ALA A 154 4.89 -2.30 18.82
N PRO A 155 4.04 -1.26 18.84
CA PRO A 155 2.62 -1.43 19.15
C PRO A 155 2.01 -2.45 18.17
N PRO A 156 1.07 -3.29 18.63
CA PRO A 156 0.47 -4.31 17.78
C PRO A 156 -0.17 -3.65 16.55
N PRO A 157 -0.02 -4.25 15.36
CA PRO A 157 -0.58 -3.70 14.14
C PRO A 157 -2.10 -3.59 14.30
N ILE A 158 -2.62 -2.41 14.01
CA ILE A 158 -4.07 -2.16 14.00
C ILE A 158 -4.65 -3.05 12.89
N ALA A 159 -5.54 -3.96 13.28
CA ALA A 159 -6.22 -4.84 12.33
C ALA A 159 -6.86 -4.01 11.21
N PRO A 160 -6.59 -4.32 9.93
CA PRO A 160 -7.17 -3.56 8.84
C PRO A 160 -8.69 -3.70 8.87
N SER A 161 -9.40 -2.58 8.84
CA SER A 161 -10.85 -2.59 8.59
C SER A 161 -11.12 -3.28 7.25
N PRO A 162 -12.26 -3.99 7.09
CA PRO A 162 -12.58 -4.68 5.85
C PRO A 162 -12.54 -3.69 4.70
N VAL A 163 -11.55 -3.87 3.82
CA VAL A 163 -11.43 -3.11 2.59
C VAL A 163 -12.58 -3.56 1.70
N THR A 164 -13.65 -2.77 1.68
CA THR A 164 -14.74 -2.92 0.72
C THR A 164 -14.16 -2.78 -0.68
N PRO A 165 -14.43 -3.73 -1.60
CA PRO A 165 -13.96 -3.60 -2.96
C PRO A 165 -14.52 -2.30 -3.58
N PRO A 166 -13.77 -1.64 -4.49
CA PRO A 166 -14.36 -0.57 -5.29
C PRO A 166 -15.61 -1.11 -6.00
N PRO A 167 -16.64 -0.26 -6.22
CA PRO A 167 -17.80 -0.70 -6.97
C PRO A 167 -17.33 -1.30 -8.28
N THR A 168 -17.67 -2.57 -8.52
CA THR A 168 -17.47 -3.19 -9.82
C THR A 168 -18.15 -2.30 -10.83
N THR A 169 -17.36 -1.68 -11.72
CA THR A 169 -17.88 -1.08 -12.94
C THR A 169 -18.64 -2.21 -13.63
N GLN A 170 -19.97 -2.20 -13.53
CA GLN A 170 -20.80 -3.08 -14.34
C GLN A 170 -20.43 -2.72 -15.78
N THR A 171 -19.66 -3.60 -16.42
CA THR A 171 -19.51 -3.60 -17.87
C THR A 171 -20.93 -3.66 -18.41
N ALA A 172 -21.42 -2.52 -18.90
CA ALA A 172 -22.72 -2.43 -19.54
C ALA A 172 -22.77 -3.53 -20.60
N ALA A 173 -23.83 -4.34 -20.57
CA ALA A 173 -24.07 -5.34 -21.60
C ALA A 173 -23.98 -4.67 -22.98
N PRO A 174 -23.35 -5.33 -23.99
CA PRO A 174 -23.33 -4.78 -25.33
C PRO A 174 -24.77 -4.49 -25.79
N PRO A 175 -25.01 -3.38 -26.52
CA PRO A 175 -26.35 -3.06 -26.98
C PRO A 175 -26.92 -4.20 -27.83
N PRO A 176 -28.23 -4.45 -27.79
CA PRO A 176 -28.85 -5.49 -28.60
C PRO A 176 -28.57 -5.23 -30.10
N PRO A 177 -28.47 -6.29 -30.92
CA PRO A 177 -28.22 -6.15 -32.35
C PRO A 177 -29.31 -5.30 -33.00
N VAL A 178 -28.89 -4.35 -33.83
CA VAL A 178 -29.79 -3.47 -34.59
C VAL A 178 -30.65 -4.33 -35.52
N PRO A 179 -32.00 -4.19 -35.52
CA PRO A 179 -32.86 -4.95 -36.41
C PRO A 179 -32.55 -4.62 -37.89
N PRO A 180 -32.70 -5.59 -38.80
CA PRO A 180 -32.41 -5.38 -40.21
C PRO A 180 -33.29 -4.24 -40.78
N GLN A 181 -32.64 -3.28 -41.43
CA GLN A 181 -33.32 -2.19 -42.13
C GLN A 181 -34.19 -2.77 -43.25
N PRO A 182 -35.42 -2.26 -43.48
CA PRO A 182 -36.25 -2.70 -44.58
C PRO A 182 -35.55 -2.40 -45.91
N THR A 183 -35.45 -3.42 -46.77
CA THR A 183 -34.92 -3.26 -48.12
C THR A 183 -35.83 -2.33 -48.93
N PRO A 184 -35.29 -1.32 -49.64
CA PRO A 184 -36.09 -0.47 -50.49
C PRO A 184 -36.71 -1.30 -51.63
N PRO A 185 -37.96 -1.00 -52.05
CA PRO A 185 -38.61 -1.74 -53.11
C PRO A 185 -37.79 -1.63 -54.39
N GLY A 186 -37.54 -2.78 -55.02
CA GLY A 186 -36.80 -2.90 -56.26
C GLY A 186 -37.39 -1.97 -57.32
N GLY A 187 -36.59 -1.00 -57.74
CA GLY A 187 -36.88 -0.17 -58.91
C GLY A 187 -36.78 -1.03 -60.15
N GLY A 188 -37.92 -1.56 -60.60
CA GLY A 188 -38.05 -2.14 -61.93
C GLY A 188 -37.97 -1.06 -62.98
N ARG A 189 -37.02 -1.20 -63.90
CA ARG A 189 -37.13 -0.80 -65.31
C ARG A 189 -36.37 -1.81 -66.15
#